data_AF-A0A415QLA6-F1
#
_entry.id   AF-A0A415QLA6-F1
#
_cell.length_a   1.000
_cell.length_b   1.000
_cell.length_c   1.000
_cell.angle_alpha   90.00
_cell.angle_beta   90.00
_cell.angle_gamma   90.00
#
_symmetry.space_group_name_H-M   'P 1'
#
loop_
_entity.id
_entity.type
_entity.pdbx_description
1 polymer ?
#
loop_
_entity_poly.entity_id
_entity_poly.type
_entity_poly.pdbx_seq_one_letter_code
_entity_poly.pdbx_strand_id
1 'polypeptide(L)' 'MENSITEWKHITNFDGKYTEMIQSYCLQTIPFTYILDEDNMIVDKGLSGDILREKIGELLKKNK' A
#
# COMPACT_ATOMS: atom_id res chain seq x y z
N MET A 1 16.62 -22.25 2.66
CA MET A 1 16.46 -20.86 2.23
C MET A 1 15.38 -20.28 3.12
N GLU A 2 15.75 -19.41 4.07
CA GLU A 2 14.80 -18.83 5.03
C GLU A 2 13.80 -17.94 4.28
N ASN A 3 12.56 -18.41 4.14
CA ASN A 3 11.44 -17.55 3.83
C ASN A 3 11.07 -16.79 5.11
N SER A 4 11.84 -15.76 5.46
CA SER A 4 11.39 -14.82 6.48
C SER A 4 10.23 -14.03 5.88
N ILE A 5 9.01 -14.41 6.27
CA ILE A 5 7.83 -13.57 6.14
C ILE A 5 8.25 -12.16 6.60
N THR A 6 8.10 -11.19 5.70
CA THR A 6 8.57 -9.82 5.93
C THR A 6 7.93 -9.24 7.20
N GLU A 7 8.58 -8.27 7.86
CA GLU A 7 8.07 -7.60 9.07
C GLU A 7 6.70 -6.89 8.89
N TRP A 8 6.22 -6.81 7.64
CA TRP A 8 4.98 -6.15 7.30
C TRP A 8 3.76 -6.98 7.70
N LYS A 9 2.71 -6.30 8.17
CA LYS A 9 1.44 -6.96 8.49
C LYS A 9 0.76 -7.41 7.19
N HIS A 10 0.57 -8.73 7.05
CA HIS A 10 -0.18 -9.33 5.95
C HIS A 10 -1.63 -9.59 6.40
N ILE A 11 -2.61 -9.18 5.61
CA ILE A 11 -4.04 -9.32 5.92
C ILE A 11 -4.77 -9.85 4.69
N THR A 12 -5.67 -10.80 4.88
CA THR A 12 -6.57 -11.34 3.86
C THR A 12 -7.83 -11.89 4.54
N ASN A 13 -8.98 -11.77 3.89
CA ASN A 13 -10.26 -12.27 4.38
C ASN A 13 -10.66 -13.63 3.74
N PHE A 14 -9.87 -14.15 2.80
CA PHE A 14 -10.03 -15.45 2.12
C PHE A 14 -11.44 -15.79 1.60
N ASP A 15 -12.30 -14.79 1.36
CA ASP A 15 -13.71 -15.04 1.02
C ASP A 15 -13.93 -15.39 -0.46
N GLY A 16 -12.88 -15.27 -1.29
CA GLY A 16 -12.91 -15.58 -2.72
C GLY A 16 -13.83 -14.67 -3.55
N LYS A 17 -14.38 -13.60 -2.96
CA LYS A 17 -15.33 -12.69 -3.60
C LYS A 17 -14.61 -11.42 -4.05
N TYR A 18 -15.30 -10.63 -4.88
CA TYR A 18 -14.98 -9.21 -5.03
C TYR A 18 -15.11 -8.55 -3.65
N THR A 19 -14.00 -8.47 -2.93
CA THR A 19 -13.99 -8.03 -1.54
C THR A 19 -14.46 -6.57 -1.44
N GLU A 20 -15.09 -6.23 -0.32
CA GLU A 20 -15.45 -4.85 0.02
C GLU A 20 -14.26 -3.90 -0.15
N MET A 21 -13.05 -4.36 0.18
CA MET A 21 -11.81 -3.61 0.00
C MET A 21 -11.57 -3.21 -1.46
N ILE A 22 -11.72 -4.13 -2.42
CA ILE A 22 -11.52 -3.84 -3.85
C ILE A 22 -12.47 -2.73 -4.31
N GLN A 23 -13.72 -2.77 -3.87
CA GLN A 23 -14.74 -1.79 -4.23
C GLN A 23 -14.49 -0.43 -3.55
N SER A 24 -14.27 -0.43 -2.24
CA SER A 24 -14.07 0.78 -1.44
C SER A 24 -12.81 1.55 -1.83
N TYR A 25 -11.76 0.86 -2.27
CA TYR A 25 -10.53 1.48 -2.78
C TYR A 25 -10.54 1.68 -4.30
N CYS A 26 -11.61 1.28 -5.01
CA CYS A 26 -11.70 1.30 -6.46
C CYS A 26 -10.49 0.63 -7.16
N LEU A 27 -10.04 -0.52 -6.63
CA LEU A 27 -8.86 -1.24 -7.12
C LEU A 27 -9.14 -1.90 -8.49
N GLN A 28 -8.42 -1.49 -9.52
CA GLN A 28 -8.63 -1.98 -10.89
C GLN A 28 -7.62 -3.06 -11.33
N THR A 29 -6.39 -3.02 -10.81
CA THR A 29 -5.29 -3.92 -11.20
C THR A 29 -4.45 -4.30 -9.99
N ILE A 30 -3.76 -5.43 -10.07
CA ILE A 30 -2.75 -5.85 -9.07
C ILE A 30 -1.41 -6.15 -9.77
N PRO A 31 -0.26 -5.86 -9.14
CA PRO A 31 -0.08 -5.19 -7.84
C PRO A 31 -0.45 -3.70 -7.91
N PHE A 32 -0.82 -3.12 -6.75
CA PHE A 32 -1.15 -1.70 -6.62
C PHE A 32 -0.84 -1.22 -5.20
N THR A 33 -0.45 0.04 -5.06
CA THR A 33 -0.05 0.63 -3.79
C THR A 33 -0.86 1.88 -3.50
N TYR A 34 -1.30 2.04 -2.25
CA TYR A 34 -1.84 3.30 -1.72
C TYR A 34 -0.90 3.80 -0.62
N ILE A 35 -0.69 5.11 -0.56
CA ILE A 35 0.05 5.78 0.51
C ILE A 35 -0.94 6.64 1.28
N LEU A 36 -0.99 6.43 2.60
CA LEU A 36 -1.85 7.16 3.52
C LEU A 36 -1.01 8.07 4.42
N ASP A 37 -1.56 9.19 4.84
CA ASP A 37 -1.02 10.00 5.93
C ASP A 37 -1.59 9.58 7.30
N GLU A 38 -1.24 10.34 8.35
CA GLU A 38 -1.66 10.10 9.73
C GLU A 38 -3.18 10.27 9.95
N ASP A 39 -3.85 11.04 9.09
CA ASP A 39 -5.30 11.26 9.12
C ASP A 39 -6.07 10.22 8.27
N ASN A 40 -5.38 9.18 7.79
CA ASN A 40 -5.89 8.14 6.88
C ASN A 40 -6.34 8.66 5.51
N MET A 41 -5.80 9.80 5.06
CA MET A 41 -6.08 10.32 3.73
C MET A 41 -5.12 9.74 2.69
N ILE A 42 -5.63 9.41 1.52
CA ILE A 42 -4.81 8.95 0.39
C ILE A 42 -4.00 10.14 -0.15
N VAL A 43 -2.69 10.11 0.05
CA VAL A 43 -1.77 11.15 -0.43
C VAL A 43 -1.03 10.78 -1.71
N ASP A 44 -1.00 9.49 -2.05
CA ASP A 44 -0.52 8.99 -3.34
C ASP A 44 -1.04 7.57 -3.64
N LYS A 45 -1.00 7.15 -4.90
CA LYS A 45 -1.43 5.80 -5.31
C LYS A 45 -0.82 5.34 -6.63
N GLY A 46 -0.71 4.03 -6.81
CA GLY A 46 -0.23 3.40 -8.04
C GLY A 46 1.28 3.57 -8.31
N LEU A 47 2.04 4.13 -7.37
CA LEU A 47 3.49 4.25 -7.49
C LEU A 47 4.17 2.90 -7.31
N SER A 48 5.27 2.69 -8.04
CA SER A 48 6.11 1.50 -7.92
C SER A 48 7.57 1.84 -8.23
N GLY A 49 8.48 0.90 -7.96
CA GLY A 49 9.90 1.05 -8.28
C GLY A 49 10.53 2.28 -7.61
N ASP A 50 11.38 2.97 -8.37
CA ASP A 50 12.15 4.11 -7.87
C ASP A 50 11.28 5.32 -7.52
N ILE A 51 10.18 5.53 -8.27
CA ILE A 51 9.23 6.62 -8.02
C ILE A 51 8.57 6.46 -6.65
N LEU A 52 8.21 5.23 -6.27
CA LEU A 52 7.68 4.95 -4.93
C LEU A 52 8.73 5.26 -3.85
N ARG A 53 9.98 4.85 -4.05
CA ARG A 53 11.07 5.06 -3.07
C ARG A 53 11.33 6.55 -2.84
N GLU A 54 11.36 7.33 -3.91
CA GLU A 54 11.53 8.78 -3.84
C GLU A 54 10.39 9.44 -3.06
N LYS A 55 9.14 9.12 -3.39
CA LYS A 55 7.97 9.68 -2.70
C LYS A 55 7.96 9.37 -1.21
N ILE A 56 8.28 8.14 -0.82
CA ILE A 56 8.40 7.76 0.60
C ILE A 56 9.52 8.56 1.29
N GLY A 57 10.66 8.75 0.61
CA GLY A 57 11.75 9.57 1.13
C GLY A 57 11.36 11.04 1.35
N GLU A 58 10.57 11.63 0.46
CA GLU A 58 10.02 12.99 0.63
C GLU A 58 9.07 13.10 1.83
N LEU A 59 8.13 12.16 1.96
CA LEU A 59 7.13 12.17 3.02
C LEU A 59 7.77 11.99 4.39
N LEU A 60 8.73 11.06 4.53
CA LEU A 60 9.40 10.80 5.81
C LEU A 60 10.37 11.91 6.23
N LYS A 61 10.91 12.69 5.28
CA LYS A 61 11.76 13.85 5.59
C LYS A 61 10.96 15.04 6.12
N LYS A 62 9.69 15.20 5.71
CA LYS A 62 8.83 16.31 6.16
C LYS A 62 8.38 16.18 7.63
N ASN A 63 8.48 14.97 8.20
CA ASN A 63 8.08 14.69 9.58
C ASN A 63 9.26 14.71 10.57
N LYS A 64 10.37 15.37 10.20
CA LYS A 64 11.52 15.67 11.06
C LYS A 64 11.59 17.17 11.34
#